data_AF-A0A9N8MJ43-F1
#
_entry.id   AF-A0A9N8MJ43-F1
#
_cell.length_a   1.000
_cell.length_b   1.000
_cell.length_c   1.000
_cell.angle_alpha   90.00
_cell.angle_beta   90.00
_cell.angle_gamma   90.00
#
_symmetry.space_group_name_H-M   'P 1'
#
loop_
_entity.id
_entity.type
_entity.pdbx_description
1 polymer ?
#
loop_
_entity_poly.entity_id
_entity_poly.type
_entity_poly.pdbx_seq_one_letter_code
_entity_poly.pdbx_strand_id
1 'polypeptide(L)'
;MERIKFFLDDLPPQKSKKTIPESGINFNEIKNFLCEADNFSFDQIRFKLKPNRKKIVIDIATGIKYPQYDDFMTKIKMSKYANYFDLQ
;
A
#
# COMPACT_ATOMS: atom_id res chain seq x y z
N MET A 1 -0.79 -0.53 -17.41
CA MET A 1 -1.49 -1.32 -16.37
C MET A 1 -1.03 -0.83 -15.01
N GLU A 2 -1.93 -0.38 -14.13
CA GLU A 2 -1.56 -0.01 -12.75
C GLU A 2 -1.17 -1.26 -11.95
N ARG A 3 0.09 -1.34 -11.49
CA ARG A 3 0.62 -2.49 -10.72
C ARG A 3 0.28 -2.41 -9.24
N ILE A 4 0.14 -1.20 -8.71
CA ILE A 4 -0.16 -0.93 -7.30
C ILE A 4 -1.61 -0.46 -7.19
N LYS A 5 -2.43 -1.20 -6.43
CA LYS A 5 -3.83 -0.86 -6.18
C LYS A 5 -4.11 -0.73 -4.69
N PHE A 6 -4.91 0.27 -4.33
CA PHE A 6 -5.37 0.47 -2.95
C PHE A 6 -6.84 0.10 -2.83
N PHE A 7 -7.17 -0.58 -1.74
CA PHE A 7 -8.54 -0.93 -1.36
C PHE A 7 -8.79 -0.42 0.06
N LEU A 8 -9.97 0.16 0.26
CA LEU A 8 -10.48 0.40 1.60
C LEU A 8 -11.22 -0.87 2.02
N ASP A 9 -10.91 -1.42 3.20
CA ASP A 9 -11.79 -2.45 3.76
C ASP A 9 -13.05 -1.75 4.26
N ASP A 10 -14.10 -1.81 3.46
CA ASP A 10 -15.43 -1.63 3.98
C ASP A 10 -16.31 -2.74 3.41
N LEU A 11 -17.18 -3.24 4.27
CA LEU A 11 -18.35 -4.04 3.97
C LEU A 11 -19.13 -3.46 2.73
N PRO A 12 -20.08 -4.23 2.16
CA PRO A 12 -20.35 -4.42 0.72
C PRO A 12 -20.33 -3.19 -0.21
N PRO A 13 -20.14 -3.39 -1.53
CA PRO A 13 -19.68 -2.37 -2.48
C PRO A 13 -20.68 -1.22 -2.64
N GLN A 14 -20.53 -0.16 -1.86
CA GLN A 14 -21.13 1.13 -2.17
C GLN A 14 -20.11 2.02 -2.86
N LYS A 15 -20.40 2.26 -4.14
CA LYS A 15 -19.91 3.36 -4.97
C LYS A 15 -19.48 4.55 -4.11
N SER A 16 -18.20 4.88 -4.08
CA SER A 16 -17.75 6.26 -3.82
C SER A 16 -16.27 6.42 -4.15
N LYS A 17 -16.02 7.07 -5.29
CA LYS A 17 -14.90 8.01 -5.41
C LYS A 17 -15.06 9.04 -4.29
N LYS A 18 -14.43 8.81 -3.15
CA LYS A 18 -14.13 9.89 -2.19
C LYS A 18 -12.74 9.62 -1.67
N THR A 19 -11.83 10.50 -2.04
CA THR A 19 -10.65 10.85 -1.28
C THR A 19 -11.06 10.91 0.19
N ILE A 20 -10.60 9.97 1.03
CA ILE A 20 -10.86 9.98 2.48
C ILE A 20 -9.65 10.66 3.12
N PRO A 21 -9.77 11.92 3.58
CA PRO A 21 -8.71 12.58 4.34
C PRO A 21 -8.84 12.32 5.86
N GLU A 22 -9.70 11.40 6.31
CA GLU A 22 -10.03 11.25 7.73
C GLU A 22 -8.93 10.59 8.60
N SER A 23 -7.80 10.18 8.01
CA SER A 23 -6.74 9.48 8.75
C SER A 23 -5.41 10.23 8.84
N GLY A 24 -5.26 11.43 8.27
CA GLY A 24 -3.95 12.11 8.18
C GLY A 24 -2.94 11.41 7.25
N ILE A 25 -3.37 10.32 6.60
CA ILE A 25 -2.59 9.52 5.66
C ILE A 25 -2.88 10.04 4.26
N ASN A 26 -1.88 10.65 3.63
CA ASN A 26 -2.00 11.14 2.26
C ASN A 26 -1.78 10.00 1.26
N PHE A 27 -2.86 9.36 0.81
CA PHE A 27 -2.80 8.22 -0.11
C PHE A 27 -2.06 8.51 -1.42
N ASN A 28 -2.13 9.74 -1.94
CA ASN A 28 -1.39 10.10 -3.14
C ASN A 28 0.11 10.11 -2.90
N GLU A 29 0.58 10.67 -1.77
CA GLU A 29 2.00 10.64 -1.42
C GLU A 29 2.50 9.22 -1.20
N ILE A 30 1.71 8.38 -0.52
CA ILE A 30 2.09 6.98 -0.29
C ILE A 30 2.10 6.20 -1.60
N LYS A 31 1.10 6.40 -2.48
CA LYS A 31 1.07 5.77 -3.80
C LYS A 31 2.29 6.17 -4.63
N ASN A 32 2.65 7.45 -4.65
CA ASN A 32 3.84 7.93 -5.36
C ASN A 32 5.12 7.32 -4.78
N PHE A 33 5.27 7.33 -3.45
CA PHE A 33 6.38 6.71 -2.76
C PHE A 33 6.52 5.21 -3.09
N LEU A 34 5.42 4.46 -3.05
CA LEU A 34 5.45 3.04 -3.39
C LEU A 34 5.78 2.80 -4.86
N CYS A 35 5.35 3.70 -5.75
CA CYS A 35 5.67 3.61 -7.17
C CYS A 35 7.15 3.93 -7.44
N GLU A 36 7.76 4.84 -6.68
CA GLU A 36 9.22 5.08 -6.70
C GLU A 36 10.01 3.95 -6.03
N ALA A 37 9.49 3.39 -4.94
CA ALA A 37 10.11 2.29 -4.25
C ALA A 37 10.05 0.99 -5.06
N ASP A 38 9.02 0.82 -5.91
CA ASP A 38 8.86 -0.36 -6.78
C ASP A 38 10.06 -0.49 -7.72
N ASN A 39 10.85 -1.53 -7.48
CA ASN A 39 11.98 -1.92 -8.33
C ASN A 39 11.63 -3.16 -9.16
N PHE A 40 10.42 -3.20 -9.74
CA PHE A 40 9.86 -4.38 -10.40
C PHE A 40 9.81 -5.62 -9.49
N SER A 41 9.56 -5.36 -8.21
CA SER A 41 9.63 -6.39 -7.16
C SER A 41 8.41 -7.33 -7.15
N PHE A 42 7.33 -6.96 -7.84
CA PHE A 42 6.11 -7.75 -7.99
C PHE A 42 5.45 -7.47 -9.35
N ASP A 43 4.63 -8.39 -9.85
CA ASP A 43 3.78 -8.10 -11.02
C ASP A 43 2.60 -7.21 -10.61
N GLN A 44 1.94 -7.55 -9.50
CA GLN A 44 0.86 -6.73 -8.92
C GLN A 44 0.89 -6.80 -7.39
N ILE A 45 0.54 -5.69 -6.76
CA ILE A 45 0.35 -5.61 -5.32
C ILE A 45 -0.94 -4.83 -5.00
N ARG A 46 -1.67 -5.33 -4.01
CA ARG A 46 -2.89 -4.75 -3.47
C ARG A 46 -2.62 -4.40 -2.02
N PHE A 47 -2.80 -3.12 -1.71
CA PHE A 47 -2.75 -2.59 -0.36
C PHE A 47 -4.17 -2.39 0.15
N LYS A 48 -4.37 -2.67 1.43
CA LYS A 48 -5.66 -2.56 2.10
C LYS A 48 -5.53 -1.69 3.34
N LEU A 49 -6.37 -0.67 3.45
CA LEU A 49 -6.42 0.18 4.63
C LEU A 49 -7.31 -0.47 5.70
N LYS A 50 -6.77 -0.66 6.90
CA LYS A 50 -7.53 -1.04 8.10
C LYS A 50 -7.94 0.23 8.86
N PRO A 51 -9.19 0.70 8.73
CA PRO A 51 -9.64 1.95 9.38
C PRO A 51 -9.50 1.89 10.91
N ASN A 52 -9.79 0.73 11.51
CA ASN A 52 -9.66 0.51 12.97
C ASN A 52 -8.25 0.71 13.51
N ARG A 53 -7.21 0.52 12.69
CA ARG A 53 -5.81 0.66 13.10
C ARG A 53 -5.13 1.88 12.49
N LYS A 54 -5.79 2.60 11.57
CA LYS A 54 -5.16 3.63 10.72
C LYS A 54 -3.86 3.13 10.07
N LYS A 55 -3.83 1.86 9.66
CA LYS A 55 -2.67 1.23 9.04
C LYS A 55 -3.01 0.61 7.69
N ILE A 56 -2.02 0.59 6.81
CA ILE A 56 -2.03 -0.04 5.49
C ILE A 56 -1.38 -1.42 5.63
N VAL A 57 -2.09 -2.45 5.22
CA VAL A 57 -1.57 -3.81 5.10
C VAL A 57 -1.45 -4.19 3.63
N ILE A 58 -0.58 -5.16 3.35
CA ILE A 58 -0.57 -5.81 2.04
C ILE A 58 -1.65 -6.89 2.06
N ASP A 59 -2.58 -6.80 1.11
CA ASP A 59 -3.68 -7.73 0.95
C ASP A 59 -3.28 -8.89 0.04
N ILE A 60 -2.76 -8.56 -1.16
CA ILE A 60 -2.34 -9.54 -2.16
C ILE A 60 -1.07 -9.02 -2.84
N ALA A 61 -0.06 -9.86 -2.99
CA ALA A 61 1.09 -9.59 -3.85
C ALA A 61 1.32 -10.81 -4.76
N THR A 62 1.44 -10.57 -6.07
CA THR A 62 1.62 -11.63 -7.08
C THR A 62 2.86 -11.36 -7.91
N GLY A 63 3.52 -12.42 -8.36
CA GLY A 63 4.75 -12.31 -9.16
C GLY A 63 5.91 -11.70 -8.36
N ILE A 64 5.96 -11.99 -7.05
CA ILE A 64 6.99 -11.49 -6.15
C ILE A 64 8.36 -12.00 -6.61
N LYS A 65 9.31 -11.09 -6.78
CA LYS A 65 10.69 -11.38 -7.16
C LYS A 65 11.62 -11.06 -6.00
N TYR A 66 12.31 -12.08 -5.53
CA TYR A 66 13.36 -11.95 -4.53
C TYR A 66 14.72 -11.80 -5.23
N PRO A 67 15.64 -10.95 -4.73
CA PRO A 67 15.57 -10.19 -3.46
C PRO A 67 14.87 -8.82 -3.56
N GLN A 68 14.41 -8.41 -4.74
CA GLN A 68 13.88 -7.06 -5.00
C GLN A 68 12.69 -6.69 -4.09
N TYR A 69 11.88 -7.68 -3.72
CA TYR A 69 10.77 -7.50 -2.78
C TYR A 69 11.22 -7.21 -1.35
N ASP A 70 12.31 -7.82 -0.89
CA ASP A 70 12.90 -7.49 0.42
C ASP A 70 13.46 -6.05 0.42
N ASP A 71 14.10 -5.63 -0.67
CA ASP A 71 14.53 -4.24 -0.87
C ASP A 71 13.35 -3.28 -0.83
N PHE A 72 12.26 -3.60 -1.53
CA PHE A 72 11.02 -2.83 -1.51
C PHE A 72 10.44 -2.70 -0.10
N MET A 73 10.32 -3.81 0.62
CA MET A 73 9.86 -3.83 2.02
C MET A 73 10.77 -3.03 2.94
N THR A 74 12.08 -3.14 2.75
CA THR A 74 13.09 -2.41 3.53
C THR A 74 12.96 -0.92 3.30
N LYS A 75 12.78 -0.46 2.05
CA LYS A 75 12.51 0.94 1.73
C LYS A 75 11.25 1.45 2.43
N ILE A 76 10.18 0.65 2.47
CA ILE A 76 8.96 1.03 3.20
C ILE A 76 9.26 1.16 4.70
N LYS A 77 9.93 0.17 5.31
CA LYS A 77 10.29 0.15 6.75
C LYS A 77 11.24 1.27 7.14
N MET A 78 12.13 1.69 6.25
CA MET A 78 13.08 2.80 6.47
C MET A 78 12.49 4.18 6.14
N SER A 79 11.34 4.24 5.49
CA SER A 79 10.70 5.50 5.13
C SER A 79 10.01 6.18 6.30
N LYS A 80 9.76 7.49 6.17
CA LYS A 80 8.88 8.24 7.09
C LYS A 80 7.45 7.68 7.17
N TYR A 81 7.06 6.82 6.22
CA TYR A 81 5.74 6.21 6.17
C TYR A 81 5.67 4.85 6.86
N ALA A 82 6.78 4.30 7.37
CA ALA A 82 6.82 2.97 7.99
C ALA A 82 5.74 2.76 9.04
N ASN A 83 5.47 3.78 9.86
CA ASN A 83 4.44 3.75 10.91
C ASN A 83 3.01 3.60 10.38
N TYR A 84 2.77 3.95 9.11
CA TYR A 84 1.48 3.74 8.46
C TYR A 84 1.32 2.33 7.91
N PHE A 85 2.39 1.54 7.79
CA PHE A 85 2.30 0.16 7.29
C PHE A 85 2.36 -0.84 8.43
N ASP A 86 1.46 -1.83 8.41
CA ASP A 86 1.49 -2.98 9.31
C ASP A 86 2.15 -4.13 8.56
N LEU A 87 3.48 -4.07 8.44
CA LEU A 87 4.33 -5.10 7.84
C LEU A 87 4.72 -6.12 8.94
N GLN A 88 3.72 -6.80 9.51
CA GLN A 88 3.95 -7.92 10.44
C GLN A 88 4.57 -9.12 9.72
#